data_AF-V7BYF1-F1
#
_entry.id   AF-V7BYF1-F1
#
_cell.length_a   1.000
_cell.length_b   1.000
_cell.length_c   1.000
_cell.angle_alpha   90.00
_cell.angle_beta   90.00
_cell.angle_gamma   90.00
#
_symmetry.space_group_name_H-M   'P 1'
#
loop_
_entity.id
_entity.type
_entity.pdbx_description
1 polymer ?
#
loop_
_entity_poly.entity_id
_entity_poly.type
_entity_poly.pdbx_seq_one_letter_code
_entity_poly.pdbx_strand_id
1 'polypeptide(L)'
;MESYGPLLEKTRVPQPGLQNLAVESIFSKLRSAPKHLDPESEPGRRAIFLCLTSPSPHVVDHSVRLLCRLAADSVVPVARASLELQAALEGSDPKLVPVFVKGLGFLARHEFRNNASSHSASSSSSHTHPFVRDYRKLIFIVEHMVEAYIVVLKSLAGMKSQLITEAQLCAVEFLETVFSLSTCLQWHPGGHEPVCELFMRLLTVQKDIGLAWLPGLSSTIVSLFIIIVQSELEHEQISILKLLLLILKWKYDSDAAISRTEFSLLFEETLFLLPILSLMSSPSKSVKGLATDLLHLLEKLLANMFVAPKDKLILEEGVHYLSTPGIIVFRLMRHLWYQLTLPGLNQSEIMYDRPASWVSHLRGFCLSIVDQRKSSLPLSHSQEVFLNEMPLLLSSVLNVLNQTVLLKAASVDSLSSIAIMDPKLGVPLLLTIMFYSNIFRRNDVNCHDMLLKVFEMLPSLASHSAMIPLVVQTILPMLNKDA
;
A
#
# COMPACT_ATOMS: atom_id res chain seq x y z
N MET A 1 -6.89 -41.37 -29.99
CA MET A 1 -7.99 -40.43 -30.23
C MET A 1 -8.74 -40.23 -28.92
N GLU A 2 -8.73 -38.99 -28.42
CA GLU A 2 -9.55 -38.39 -27.34
C GLU A 2 -9.76 -39.17 -26.01
N SER A 3 -8.72 -39.25 -25.16
CA SER A 3 -8.81 -39.81 -23.78
C SER A 3 -9.88 -39.12 -22.90
N TYR A 4 -10.19 -37.86 -23.19
CA TYR A 4 -11.14 -37.04 -22.44
C TYR A 4 -12.53 -36.94 -23.06
N GLY A 5 -12.71 -37.34 -24.33
CA GLY A 5 -13.96 -37.17 -25.09
C GLY A 5 -15.21 -37.70 -24.36
N PRO A 6 -15.21 -38.97 -23.88
CA PRO A 6 -16.36 -39.54 -23.18
C PRO A 6 -16.73 -38.84 -21.87
N LEU A 7 -15.77 -38.17 -21.22
CA LEU A 7 -16.02 -37.40 -20.00
C LEU A 7 -16.52 -35.99 -20.34
N LEU A 8 -16.01 -35.39 -21.40
CA LEU A 8 -16.47 -34.09 -21.91
C LEU A 8 -17.89 -34.15 -22.48
N GLU A 9 -18.34 -35.30 -23.00
CA GLU A 9 -19.75 -35.48 -23.35
C GLU A 9 -20.65 -35.52 -22.10
N LYS A 10 -20.18 -36.14 -21.02
CA LYS A 10 -20.90 -36.21 -19.75
C LYS A 10 -21.05 -34.85 -19.07
N THR A 11 -20.13 -33.91 -19.29
CA THR A 11 -20.29 -32.53 -18.79
C THR A 11 -21.39 -31.74 -19.52
N ARG A 12 -21.87 -32.21 -20.69
CA ARG A 12 -22.96 -31.58 -21.45
C ARG A 12 -24.35 -32.08 -21.07
N VAL A 13 -24.45 -33.19 -20.32
CA VAL A 13 -25.72 -33.73 -19.85
C VAL A 13 -26.30 -32.78 -18.79
N PRO A 14 -27.59 -32.38 -18.84
CA PRO A 14 -28.18 -31.40 -17.93
C PRO A 14 -28.51 -31.98 -16.55
N GLN A 15 -27.56 -32.69 -15.93
CA GLN A 15 -27.65 -33.25 -14.59
C GLN A 15 -26.44 -32.80 -13.76
N PRO A 16 -26.61 -31.86 -12.82
CA PRO A 16 -25.49 -31.26 -12.08
C PRO A 16 -24.58 -32.27 -11.36
N GLY A 17 -25.14 -33.32 -10.77
CA GLY A 17 -24.35 -34.36 -10.09
C GLY A 17 -23.43 -35.14 -11.05
N LEU A 18 -23.93 -35.44 -12.25
CA LEU A 18 -23.17 -36.15 -13.28
C LEU A 18 -22.13 -35.24 -13.93
N GLN A 19 -22.46 -33.96 -14.10
CA GLN A 19 -21.52 -32.92 -14.54
C GLN A 19 -20.34 -32.79 -13.57
N ASN A 20 -20.61 -32.69 -12.26
CA ASN A 20 -19.55 -32.57 -11.25
C ASN A 20 -18.64 -33.80 -11.24
N LEU A 21 -19.20 -35.01 -11.24
CA LEU A 21 -18.41 -36.25 -11.28
C LEU A 21 -17.55 -36.37 -12.54
N ALA A 22 -18.08 -35.91 -13.69
CA ALA A 22 -17.33 -35.88 -14.94
C ALA A 22 -16.15 -34.91 -14.87
N VAL A 23 -16.38 -33.69 -14.34
CA VAL A 23 -15.31 -32.70 -14.12
C VAL A 23 -14.26 -33.23 -13.13
N GLU A 24 -14.66 -33.79 -11.98
CA GLU A 24 -13.73 -34.40 -11.02
C GLU A 24 -12.89 -35.51 -11.68
N SER A 25 -13.53 -36.37 -12.48
CA SER A 25 -12.84 -37.44 -13.20
C SER A 25 -11.83 -36.92 -14.22
N ILE A 26 -12.14 -35.82 -14.92
CA ILE A 26 -11.22 -35.17 -15.87
C ILE A 26 -10.01 -34.63 -15.12
N PHE A 27 -10.22 -33.85 -14.06
CA PHE A 27 -9.14 -33.22 -13.30
C PHE A 27 -8.31 -34.22 -12.47
N SER A 28 -8.93 -35.29 -11.99
CA SER A 28 -8.20 -36.42 -11.38
C SER A 28 -7.31 -37.13 -12.39
N LYS A 29 -7.81 -37.35 -13.62
CA LYS A 29 -6.98 -37.92 -14.70
C LYS A 29 -5.84 -36.99 -15.07
N LEU A 30 -6.10 -35.69 -15.21
CA LEU A 30 -5.07 -34.68 -15.50
C LEU A 30 -3.96 -34.69 -14.43
N ARG A 31 -4.29 -34.92 -13.16
CA ARG A 31 -3.31 -35.02 -12.07
C ARG A 31 -2.39 -36.23 -12.17
N SER A 32 -2.93 -37.39 -12.57
CA SER A 32 -2.18 -38.66 -12.60
C SER A 32 -1.78 -39.11 -14.00
N ALA A 33 -1.97 -38.25 -15.02
CA ALA A 33 -1.77 -38.62 -16.42
C ALA A 33 -0.28 -38.68 -16.81
N PRO A 34 0.07 -39.56 -17.77
CA PRO A 34 1.39 -39.55 -18.40
C PRO A 34 1.58 -38.28 -19.25
N LYS A 35 2.83 -37.89 -19.54
CA LYS A 35 3.21 -36.62 -20.23
C LYS A 35 2.47 -36.30 -21.54
N HIS A 36 1.91 -37.29 -22.23
CA HIS A 36 1.15 -37.09 -23.48
C HIS A 36 -0.35 -36.78 -23.26
N LEU A 37 -0.80 -36.82 -22.00
CA LEU A 37 -2.16 -36.53 -21.55
C LEU A 37 -2.16 -35.63 -20.30
N ASP A 38 -1.01 -35.12 -19.89
CA ASP A 38 -0.91 -34.25 -18.73
C ASP A 38 -1.53 -32.87 -19.03
N PRO A 39 -1.64 -31.97 -18.04
CA PRO A 39 -2.24 -30.65 -18.23
C PRO A 39 -1.49 -29.76 -19.24
N GLU A 40 -0.22 -30.08 -19.53
CA GLU A 40 0.61 -29.34 -20.48
C GLU A 40 0.50 -29.88 -21.91
N SER A 41 0.01 -31.10 -22.08
CA SER A 41 -0.28 -31.70 -23.37
C SER A 41 -1.46 -31.02 -24.09
N GLU A 42 -1.45 -31.00 -25.42
CA GLU A 42 -2.56 -30.47 -26.23
C GLU A 42 -3.93 -31.09 -25.87
N PRO A 43 -4.08 -32.42 -25.66
CA PRO A 43 -5.33 -33.00 -25.21
C PRO A 43 -5.78 -32.52 -23.83
N GLY A 44 -4.83 -32.32 -22.90
CA GLY A 44 -5.11 -31.85 -21.55
C GLY A 44 -5.55 -30.38 -21.54
N ARG A 45 -4.83 -29.53 -22.26
CA ARG A 45 -5.18 -28.11 -22.48
C ARG A 45 -6.57 -27.98 -23.09
N ARG A 46 -6.86 -28.78 -24.11
CA ARG A 46 -8.19 -28.77 -24.75
C ARG A 46 -9.29 -29.19 -23.79
N ALA A 47 -9.05 -30.19 -22.95
CA ALA A 47 -10.03 -30.62 -21.94
C ALA A 47 -10.30 -29.54 -20.89
N ILE A 48 -9.26 -28.85 -20.40
CA ILE A 48 -9.40 -27.74 -19.45
C ILE A 48 -10.20 -26.61 -20.09
N PHE A 49 -9.79 -26.16 -21.29
CA PHE A 49 -10.45 -25.08 -22.02
C PHE A 49 -11.95 -25.38 -22.26
N LEU A 50 -12.29 -26.60 -22.68
CA LEU A 50 -13.68 -27.00 -22.92
C LEU A 50 -14.54 -27.06 -21.64
N CYS A 51 -13.93 -27.33 -20.49
CA CYS A 51 -14.63 -27.29 -19.21
C CYS A 51 -14.86 -25.84 -18.75
N LEU A 52 -13.87 -24.96 -18.95
CA LEU A 52 -13.96 -23.54 -18.58
C LEU A 52 -14.90 -22.74 -19.50
N THR A 53 -15.04 -23.15 -20.77
CA THR A 53 -15.94 -22.53 -21.75
C THR A 53 -17.31 -23.23 -21.84
N SER A 54 -17.63 -24.08 -20.86
CA SER A 54 -18.90 -24.81 -20.83
C SER A 54 -20.10 -23.86 -20.66
N PRO A 55 -21.25 -24.13 -21.31
CA PRO A 55 -22.47 -23.36 -21.10
C PRO A 55 -23.10 -23.59 -19.72
N SER A 56 -22.67 -24.63 -18.98
CA SER A 56 -23.18 -24.91 -17.63
C SER A 56 -22.38 -24.15 -16.56
N PRO A 57 -23.02 -23.28 -15.75
CA PRO A 57 -22.34 -22.53 -14.70
C PRO A 57 -21.71 -23.43 -13.63
N HIS A 58 -22.32 -24.57 -13.34
CA HIS A 58 -21.81 -25.53 -12.36
C HIS A 58 -20.51 -26.19 -12.83
N VAL A 59 -20.42 -26.50 -14.13
CA VAL A 59 -19.21 -27.07 -14.72
C VAL A 59 -18.07 -26.05 -14.65
N VAL A 60 -18.35 -24.78 -14.96
CA VAL A 60 -17.35 -23.72 -14.91
C VAL A 60 -16.86 -23.46 -13.48
N ASP A 61 -17.76 -23.28 -12.50
CA ASP A 61 -17.37 -23.07 -11.08
C ASP A 61 -16.51 -24.22 -10.55
N HIS A 62 -16.91 -25.46 -10.80
CA HIS A 62 -16.16 -26.60 -10.33
C HIS A 62 -14.80 -26.75 -11.03
N SER A 63 -14.74 -26.47 -12.34
CA SER A 63 -13.50 -26.54 -13.12
C SER A 63 -12.49 -25.47 -12.69
N VAL A 64 -12.95 -24.24 -12.41
CA VAL A 64 -12.10 -23.18 -11.88
C VAL A 64 -11.47 -23.60 -10.55
N ARG A 65 -12.27 -24.13 -9.61
CA ARG A 65 -11.75 -24.61 -8.32
C ARG A 65 -10.73 -25.73 -8.46
N LEU A 66 -10.98 -26.71 -9.34
CA LEU A 66 -10.06 -27.82 -9.53
C LEU A 66 -8.79 -27.39 -10.25
N LEU A 67 -8.86 -26.46 -11.22
CA LEU A 67 -7.68 -25.88 -11.84
C LEU A 67 -6.84 -25.12 -10.82
N CYS A 68 -7.47 -24.30 -9.98
CA CYS A 68 -6.81 -23.63 -8.86
C CYS A 68 -6.13 -24.62 -7.90
N ARG A 69 -6.76 -25.77 -7.63
CA ARG A 69 -6.19 -26.84 -6.80
C ARG A 69 -5.01 -27.55 -7.48
N LEU A 70 -5.07 -27.79 -8.78
CA LEU A 70 -3.93 -28.34 -9.53
C LEU A 70 -2.73 -27.41 -9.49
N ALA A 71 -2.95 -26.10 -9.61
CA ALA A 71 -1.91 -25.10 -9.46
C ALA A 71 -1.39 -25.02 -8.01
N ALA A 72 -2.30 -25.15 -7.03
CA ALA A 72 -1.92 -25.16 -5.63
C ALA A 72 -0.99 -26.33 -5.26
N ASP A 73 -1.30 -27.50 -5.79
CA ASP A 73 -0.52 -28.73 -5.60
C ASP A 73 0.72 -28.81 -6.51
N SER A 74 1.08 -27.71 -7.20
CA SER A 74 2.22 -27.61 -8.12
C SER A 74 2.21 -28.60 -9.29
N VAL A 75 1.03 -29.13 -9.64
CA VAL A 75 0.84 -30.03 -10.79
C VAL A 75 0.84 -29.23 -12.10
N VAL A 76 0.33 -28.00 -12.05
CA VAL A 76 0.30 -27.05 -13.17
C VAL A 76 0.98 -25.76 -12.72
N PRO A 77 1.83 -25.13 -13.55
CA PRO A 77 2.38 -23.82 -13.23
C PRO A 77 1.26 -22.79 -13.01
N VAL A 78 1.36 -21.97 -11.95
CA VAL A 78 0.33 -20.97 -11.64
C VAL A 78 0.13 -20.01 -12.81
N ALA A 79 1.22 -19.53 -13.44
CA ALA A 79 1.14 -18.71 -14.65
C ALA A 79 0.33 -19.37 -15.78
N ARG A 80 0.44 -20.69 -15.96
CA ARG A 80 -0.34 -21.43 -16.95
C ARG A 80 -1.82 -21.49 -16.58
N ALA A 81 -2.13 -21.80 -15.32
CA ALA A 81 -3.50 -21.82 -14.83
C ALA A 81 -4.16 -20.43 -14.97
N SER A 82 -3.43 -19.35 -14.68
CA SER A 82 -3.90 -17.98 -14.86
C SER A 82 -4.22 -17.66 -16.32
N LEU A 83 -3.37 -18.08 -17.27
CA LEU A 83 -3.61 -17.90 -18.70
C LEU A 83 -4.88 -18.61 -19.19
N GLU A 84 -5.13 -19.84 -18.72
CA GLU A 84 -6.35 -20.59 -19.08
C GLU A 84 -7.62 -19.93 -18.52
N LEU A 85 -7.55 -19.43 -17.27
CA LEU A 85 -8.67 -18.69 -16.68
C LEU A 85 -8.92 -17.37 -17.40
N GLN A 86 -7.88 -16.64 -17.80
CA GLN A 86 -8.01 -15.40 -18.55
C GLN A 86 -8.59 -15.64 -19.94
N ALA A 87 -8.09 -16.63 -20.68
CA ALA A 87 -8.60 -16.98 -22.00
C ALA A 87 -10.08 -17.39 -21.96
N ALA A 88 -10.50 -18.10 -20.91
CA ALA A 88 -11.92 -18.44 -20.70
C ALA A 88 -12.77 -17.24 -20.31
N LEU A 89 -12.20 -16.29 -19.54
CA LEU A 89 -12.87 -15.08 -19.08
C LEU A 89 -13.23 -14.14 -20.23
N GLU A 90 -12.33 -13.96 -21.20
CA GLU A 90 -12.47 -13.02 -22.34
C GLU A 90 -13.71 -13.30 -23.21
N GLY A 91 -14.27 -14.51 -23.18
CA GLY A 91 -15.48 -14.91 -23.93
C GLY A 91 -16.64 -15.42 -23.07
N SER A 92 -16.59 -15.24 -21.74
CA SER A 92 -17.55 -15.85 -20.81
C SER A 92 -18.85 -15.06 -20.63
N ASP A 93 -19.93 -15.76 -20.21
CA ASP A 93 -21.17 -15.12 -19.76
C ASP A 93 -20.86 -14.25 -18.51
N PRO A 94 -21.35 -12.99 -18.45
CA PRO A 94 -21.20 -12.09 -17.30
C PRO A 94 -21.49 -12.71 -15.94
N LYS A 95 -22.41 -13.67 -15.86
CA LYS A 95 -22.77 -14.36 -14.61
C LYS A 95 -21.64 -15.24 -14.08
N LEU A 96 -20.75 -15.69 -14.96
CA LEU A 96 -19.60 -16.55 -14.64
C LEU A 96 -18.34 -15.75 -14.31
N VAL A 97 -18.32 -14.47 -14.67
CA VAL A 97 -17.19 -13.57 -14.43
C VAL A 97 -16.71 -13.58 -12.97
N PRO A 98 -17.58 -13.50 -11.92
CA PRO A 98 -17.12 -13.55 -10.54
C PRO A 98 -16.39 -14.85 -10.17
N VAL A 99 -16.72 -15.97 -10.82
CA VAL A 99 -16.06 -17.26 -10.59
C VAL A 99 -14.61 -17.21 -11.07
N PHE A 100 -14.39 -16.74 -12.30
CA PHE A 100 -13.06 -16.59 -12.87
C PHE A 100 -12.21 -15.60 -12.09
N VAL A 101 -12.79 -14.45 -11.71
CA VAL A 101 -12.13 -13.44 -10.86
C VAL A 101 -11.69 -14.03 -9.53
N LYS A 102 -12.56 -14.80 -8.85
CA LYS A 102 -12.21 -15.46 -7.59
C LYS A 102 -11.11 -16.51 -7.77
N GLY A 103 -11.13 -17.27 -8.86
CA GLY A 103 -10.10 -18.26 -9.19
C GLY A 103 -8.74 -17.62 -9.45
N LEU A 104 -8.72 -16.59 -10.30
CA LEU A 104 -7.56 -15.76 -10.60
C LEU A 104 -6.99 -15.11 -9.31
N GLY A 105 -7.85 -14.53 -8.48
CA GLY A 105 -7.45 -13.95 -7.19
C GLY A 105 -6.95 -14.97 -6.17
N PHE A 106 -7.42 -16.22 -6.24
CA PHE A 106 -6.88 -17.32 -5.44
C PHE A 106 -5.48 -17.73 -5.91
N LEU A 107 -5.28 -17.87 -7.22
CA LEU A 107 -3.99 -18.25 -7.81
C LEU A 107 -2.89 -17.26 -7.45
N ALA A 108 -3.17 -15.97 -7.60
CA ALA A 108 -2.25 -14.90 -7.18
C ALA A 108 -1.87 -15.09 -5.71
N ARG A 109 -2.85 -15.12 -4.80
CA ARG A 109 -2.63 -15.29 -3.35
C ARG A 109 -1.84 -16.56 -2.99
N HIS A 110 -2.11 -17.67 -3.68
CA HIS A 110 -1.43 -18.94 -3.44
C HIS A 110 0.06 -18.87 -3.80
N GLU A 111 0.40 -18.36 -4.98
CA GLU A 111 1.80 -18.24 -5.41
C GLU A 111 2.59 -17.29 -4.50
N PHE A 112 1.96 -16.19 -4.09
CA PHE A 112 2.54 -15.27 -3.12
C PHE A 112 2.87 -15.94 -1.78
N ARG A 113 1.93 -16.73 -1.22
CA ARG A 113 2.15 -17.40 0.07
C ARG A 113 3.27 -18.43 -0.01
N ASN A 114 3.35 -19.18 -1.12
CA ASN A 114 4.40 -20.18 -1.29
C ASN A 114 5.79 -19.54 -1.46
N ASN A 115 5.87 -18.42 -2.19
CA ASN A 115 7.14 -17.69 -2.35
C ASN A 115 7.60 -17.02 -1.03
N ALA A 116 6.68 -16.54 -0.19
CA ALA A 116 7.02 -16.03 1.14
C ALA A 116 7.58 -17.11 2.07
N SER A 117 7.05 -18.34 2.00
CA SER A 117 7.49 -19.47 2.83
C SER A 117 8.86 -20.05 2.43
N SER A 118 9.22 -19.98 1.15
CA SER A 118 10.54 -20.41 0.67
C SER A 118 11.65 -19.44 1.08
N HIS A 119 11.32 -18.16 1.26
CA HIS A 119 12.28 -17.13 1.70
C HIS A 119 12.74 -17.28 3.15
N SER A 120 11.95 -17.91 4.03
CA SER A 120 12.40 -18.28 5.39
C SER A 120 13.40 -19.44 5.42
N ALA A 121 13.59 -20.18 4.32
CA ALA A 121 14.38 -21.41 4.29
C ALA A 121 15.67 -21.32 3.45
N SER A 122 15.81 -20.35 2.54
CA SER A 122 16.94 -20.31 1.59
C SER A 122 17.76 -19.02 1.66
N SER A 123 18.41 -18.80 2.81
CA SER A 123 19.46 -17.79 2.99
C SER A 123 20.86 -18.39 2.80
N SER A 124 21.15 -19.01 1.65
CA SER A 124 22.52 -19.38 1.24
C SER A 124 22.60 -19.99 -0.16
N SER A 125 22.80 -19.15 -1.19
CA SER A 125 23.78 -19.41 -2.27
C SER A 125 23.63 -18.38 -3.40
N SER A 126 24.77 -17.79 -3.77
CA SER A 126 24.94 -16.88 -4.90
C SER A 126 24.97 -17.64 -6.22
N HIS A 127 24.24 -17.16 -7.22
CA HIS A 127 24.70 -16.80 -8.57
C HIS A 127 23.45 -16.58 -9.44
N THR A 128 23.21 -15.32 -9.85
CA THR A 128 21.95 -14.78 -10.44
C THR A 128 20.71 -14.95 -9.56
N HIS A 129 20.40 -13.91 -8.78
CA HIS A 129 19.42 -13.91 -7.68
C HIS A 129 18.07 -14.56 -8.05
N PRO A 130 17.65 -15.63 -7.35
CA PRO A 130 16.29 -16.19 -7.42
C PRO A 130 15.20 -15.11 -7.32
N PHE A 131 15.47 -14.09 -6.50
CA PHE A 131 14.63 -12.91 -6.28
C PHE A 131 14.21 -12.16 -7.55
N VAL A 132 15.13 -11.93 -8.51
CA VAL A 132 14.82 -11.20 -9.76
C VAL A 132 13.91 -12.03 -10.67
N ARG A 133 14.09 -13.36 -10.66
CA ARG A 133 13.27 -14.27 -11.46
C ARG A 133 11.86 -14.39 -10.90
N ASP A 134 11.72 -14.39 -9.58
CA ASP A 134 10.43 -14.48 -8.90
C ASP A 134 9.65 -13.16 -8.94
N TYR A 135 10.36 -12.02 -8.90
CA TYR A 135 9.78 -10.71 -9.12
C TYR A 135 9.19 -10.54 -10.54
N ARG A 136 9.91 -10.97 -11.59
CA ARG A 136 9.38 -10.89 -12.98
C ARG A 136 8.15 -11.74 -13.20
N LYS A 137 8.13 -12.95 -12.62
CA LYS A 137 6.92 -13.80 -12.63
C LYS A 137 5.76 -13.10 -11.94
N LEU A 138 6.05 -12.45 -10.82
CA LEU A 138 5.05 -11.70 -10.09
C LEU A 138 4.46 -10.56 -10.92
N ILE A 139 5.28 -9.68 -11.50
CA ILE A 139 4.76 -8.61 -12.38
C ILE A 139 3.91 -9.21 -13.49
N PHE A 140 4.40 -10.28 -14.13
CA PHE A 140 3.68 -10.95 -15.20
C PHE A 140 2.29 -11.39 -14.74
N ILE A 141 2.17 -12.00 -13.55
CA ILE A 141 0.86 -12.38 -13.00
C ILE A 141 0.01 -11.15 -12.72
N VAL A 142 0.56 -10.12 -12.06
CA VAL A 142 -0.18 -8.90 -11.74
C VAL A 142 -0.70 -8.23 -13.00
N GLU A 143 0.11 -8.18 -14.06
CA GLU A 143 -0.28 -7.67 -15.37
C GLU A 143 -1.47 -8.45 -15.94
N HIS A 144 -1.38 -9.77 -16.01
CA HIS A 144 -2.46 -10.62 -16.54
C HIS A 144 -3.74 -10.50 -15.71
N MET A 145 -3.60 -10.40 -14.40
CA MET A 145 -4.71 -10.17 -13.47
C MET A 145 -5.37 -8.81 -13.72
N VAL A 146 -4.59 -7.75 -13.86
CA VAL A 146 -5.09 -6.41 -14.15
C VAL A 146 -5.82 -6.38 -15.50
N GLU A 147 -5.26 -6.99 -16.54
CA GLU A 147 -5.93 -7.13 -17.85
C GLU A 147 -7.27 -7.85 -17.72
N ALA A 148 -7.29 -8.99 -17.04
CA ALA A 148 -8.50 -9.76 -16.78
C ALA A 148 -9.56 -8.93 -16.06
N TYR A 149 -9.19 -8.20 -15.01
CA TYR A 149 -10.10 -7.31 -14.29
C TYR A 149 -10.64 -6.19 -15.19
N ILE A 150 -9.79 -5.57 -16.02
CA ILE A 150 -10.19 -4.51 -16.94
C ILE A 150 -11.25 -5.02 -17.92
N VAL A 151 -11.02 -6.18 -18.55
CA VAL A 151 -11.96 -6.80 -19.50
C VAL A 151 -13.28 -7.10 -18.81
N VAL A 152 -13.22 -7.68 -17.62
CA VAL A 152 -14.38 -8.00 -16.78
C VAL A 152 -15.21 -6.77 -16.45
N LEU A 153 -14.59 -5.73 -15.93
CA LEU A 153 -15.28 -4.52 -15.50
C LEU A 153 -15.96 -3.85 -16.69
N LYS A 154 -15.28 -3.79 -17.85
CA LYS A 154 -15.87 -3.26 -19.09
C LYS A 154 -17.07 -4.09 -19.57
N SER A 155 -16.96 -5.41 -19.54
CA SER A 155 -18.05 -6.31 -19.93
C SER A 155 -19.26 -6.14 -19.01
N LEU A 156 -19.05 -6.18 -17.70
CA LEU A 156 -20.11 -6.00 -16.70
C LEU A 156 -20.79 -4.62 -16.80
N ALA A 157 -20.02 -3.57 -17.09
CA ALA A 157 -20.54 -2.24 -17.33
C ALA A 157 -21.44 -2.17 -18.57
N GLY A 158 -21.00 -2.74 -19.69
CA GLY A 158 -21.78 -2.81 -20.92
C GLY A 158 -23.10 -3.55 -20.73
N MET A 159 -23.12 -4.56 -19.87
CA MET A 159 -24.30 -5.38 -19.59
C MET A 159 -25.20 -4.81 -18.47
N LYS A 160 -24.83 -3.67 -17.86
CA LYS A 160 -25.50 -3.08 -16.68
C LYS A 160 -25.75 -4.11 -15.57
N SER A 161 -24.78 -5.01 -15.38
CA SER A 161 -24.90 -6.11 -14.42
C SER A 161 -24.80 -5.60 -12.99
N GLN A 162 -25.62 -6.15 -12.10
CA GLN A 162 -25.54 -5.88 -10.65
C GLN A 162 -24.22 -6.39 -10.04
N LEU A 163 -23.52 -7.31 -10.72
CA LEU A 163 -22.26 -7.92 -10.24
C LEU A 163 -21.04 -6.99 -10.37
N ILE A 164 -21.22 -5.80 -10.94
CA ILE A 164 -20.12 -4.86 -11.17
C ILE A 164 -19.50 -4.36 -9.86
N THR A 165 -20.31 -4.21 -8.82
CA THR A 165 -19.87 -3.82 -7.48
C THR A 165 -19.00 -4.88 -6.82
N GLU A 166 -19.36 -6.15 -6.95
CA GLU A 166 -18.59 -7.28 -6.43
C GLU A 166 -17.27 -7.45 -7.19
N ALA A 167 -17.28 -7.29 -8.51
CA ALA A 167 -16.07 -7.29 -9.31
C ALA A 167 -15.13 -6.15 -8.91
N GLN A 168 -15.68 -4.96 -8.64
CA GLN A 168 -14.93 -3.81 -8.16
C GLN A 168 -14.30 -4.09 -6.77
N LEU A 169 -15.06 -4.66 -5.84
CA LEU A 169 -14.55 -5.04 -4.51
C LEU A 169 -13.39 -6.05 -4.62
N CYS A 170 -13.52 -7.08 -5.46
CA CYS A 170 -12.43 -8.03 -5.69
C CYS A 170 -11.18 -7.37 -6.29
N ALA A 171 -11.35 -6.40 -7.18
CA ALA A 171 -10.24 -5.64 -7.75
C ALA A 171 -9.51 -4.80 -6.69
N VAL A 172 -10.24 -4.21 -5.74
CA VAL A 172 -9.68 -3.47 -4.60
C VAL A 172 -8.93 -4.40 -3.64
N GLU A 173 -9.51 -5.55 -3.27
CA GLU A 173 -8.84 -6.55 -2.44
C GLU A 173 -7.53 -7.06 -3.07
N PHE A 174 -7.54 -7.24 -4.40
CA PHE A 174 -6.36 -7.64 -5.15
C PHE A 174 -5.27 -6.56 -5.08
N LEU A 175 -5.63 -5.29 -5.27
CA LEU A 175 -4.73 -4.16 -5.18
C LEU A 175 -4.11 -4.04 -3.78
N GLU A 176 -4.91 -4.15 -2.71
CA GLU A 176 -4.44 -4.17 -1.32
C GLU A 176 -3.45 -5.30 -1.07
N THR A 177 -3.77 -6.51 -1.54
CA THR A 177 -2.91 -7.68 -1.37
C THR A 177 -1.54 -7.46 -2.02
N VAL A 178 -1.50 -6.99 -3.27
CA VAL A 178 -0.24 -6.79 -3.99
C VAL A 178 0.60 -5.68 -3.34
N PHE A 179 0.00 -4.57 -2.93
CA PHE A 179 0.74 -3.49 -2.26
C PHE A 179 1.24 -3.91 -0.88
N SER A 180 0.44 -4.62 -0.09
CA SER A 180 0.89 -5.20 1.18
C SER A 180 2.11 -6.08 0.98
N LEU A 181 2.08 -6.95 -0.03
CA LEU A 181 3.20 -7.84 -0.35
C LEU A 181 4.44 -7.06 -0.83
N SER A 182 4.25 -5.98 -1.59
CA SER A 182 5.34 -5.12 -2.04
C SER A 182 6.07 -4.45 -0.87
N THR A 183 5.35 -4.13 0.23
CA THR A 183 5.99 -3.60 1.45
C THR A 183 6.74 -4.65 2.26
N CYS A 184 6.32 -5.92 2.21
CA CYS A 184 6.96 -7.00 2.98
C CYS A 184 8.24 -7.54 2.33
N LEU A 185 8.34 -7.47 1.00
CA LEU A 185 9.34 -8.22 0.24
C LEU A 185 10.61 -7.43 -0.07
N GLN A 186 10.80 -6.19 0.43
CA GLN A 186 11.96 -5.33 0.16
C GLN A 186 12.46 -5.46 -1.29
N TRP A 187 11.63 -4.99 -2.23
CA TRP A 187 11.89 -5.19 -3.66
C TRP A 187 13.20 -4.53 -4.06
N HIS A 188 13.83 -5.08 -5.11
CA HIS A 188 14.95 -4.41 -5.76
C HIS A 188 14.53 -2.99 -6.18
N PRO A 189 15.46 -2.01 -6.15
CA PRO A 189 15.19 -0.66 -6.63
C PRO A 189 14.64 -0.69 -8.06
N GLY A 190 13.51 -0.04 -8.30
CA GLY A 190 12.82 -0.01 -9.60
C GLY A 190 11.64 -0.98 -9.69
N GLY A 191 11.42 -1.80 -8.65
CA GLY A 191 10.35 -2.78 -8.63
C GLY A 191 8.95 -2.21 -8.45
N HIS A 192 8.80 -1.00 -7.92
CA HIS A 192 7.46 -0.51 -7.60
C HIS A 192 6.77 0.15 -8.81
N GLU A 193 7.54 0.64 -9.78
CA GLU A 193 7.00 1.34 -10.96
C GLU A 193 6.00 0.47 -11.76
N PRO A 194 6.32 -0.76 -12.22
CA PRO A 194 5.41 -1.53 -13.06
C PRO A 194 4.08 -1.84 -12.36
N VAL A 195 4.14 -2.13 -11.05
CA VAL A 195 2.95 -2.41 -10.26
C VAL A 195 2.08 -1.17 -10.10
N CYS A 196 2.69 -0.01 -9.83
CA CYS A 196 1.97 1.25 -9.75
C CYS A 196 1.31 1.60 -11.09
N GLU A 197 1.99 1.41 -12.21
CA GLU A 197 1.43 1.68 -13.55
C GLU A 197 0.26 0.76 -13.91
N LEU A 198 0.39 -0.54 -13.62
CA LEU A 198 -0.68 -1.51 -13.84
C LEU A 198 -1.93 -1.15 -13.02
N PHE A 199 -1.77 -0.81 -11.73
CA PHE A 199 -2.90 -0.40 -10.91
C PHE A 199 -3.45 0.97 -11.26
N MET A 200 -2.62 1.92 -11.69
CA MET A 200 -3.11 3.18 -12.25
C MET A 200 -4.03 2.94 -13.45
N ARG A 201 -3.63 2.05 -14.35
CA ARG A 201 -4.47 1.69 -15.51
C ARG A 201 -5.78 1.05 -15.07
N LEU A 202 -5.75 0.11 -14.12
CA LEU A 202 -6.96 -0.53 -13.59
C LEU A 202 -7.93 0.50 -12.99
N LEU A 203 -7.43 1.39 -12.13
CA LEU A 203 -8.24 2.40 -11.44
C LEU A 203 -8.77 3.46 -12.42
N THR A 204 -7.98 3.85 -13.42
CA THR A 204 -8.43 4.77 -14.48
C THR A 204 -9.60 4.17 -15.25
N VAL A 205 -9.50 2.90 -15.65
CA VAL A 205 -10.61 2.19 -16.30
C VAL A 205 -11.86 2.15 -15.40
N GLN A 206 -11.71 1.88 -14.12
CA GLN A 206 -12.85 1.89 -13.19
C GLN A 206 -13.51 3.27 -13.10
N LYS A 207 -12.71 4.34 -13.03
CA LYS A 207 -13.20 5.72 -13.03
C LYS A 207 -13.90 6.08 -14.35
N ASP A 208 -13.33 5.69 -15.49
CA ASP A 208 -13.88 5.96 -16.83
C ASP A 208 -15.21 5.23 -17.08
N ILE A 209 -15.37 4.04 -16.50
CA ILE A 209 -16.63 3.28 -16.50
C ILE A 209 -17.71 3.97 -15.63
N GLY A 210 -17.33 4.91 -14.77
CA GLY A 210 -18.24 5.62 -13.87
C GLY A 210 -18.52 4.87 -12.57
N LEU A 211 -17.60 4.00 -12.13
CA LEU A 211 -17.75 3.33 -10.84
C LEU A 211 -17.59 4.30 -9.68
N ALA A 212 -18.31 4.02 -8.59
CA ALA A 212 -18.22 4.80 -7.36
C ALA A 212 -16.90 4.54 -6.63
N TRP A 213 -16.46 5.51 -5.84
CA TRP A 213 -15.35 5.32 -4.92
C TRP A 213 -15.68 4.24 -3.88
N LEU A 214 -14.74 3.35 -3.59
CA LEU A 214 -14.87 2.33 -2.55
C LEU A 214 -13.94 2.65 -1.37
N PRO A 215 -14.44 2.63 -0.12
CA PRO A 215 -13.61 2.88 1.07
C PRO A 215 -12.41 1.95 1.19
N GLY A 216 -12.49 0.73 0.64
CA GLY A 216 -11.39 -0.23 0.61
C GLY A 216 -10.14 0.30 -0.12
N LEU A 217 -10.26 1.24 -1.05
CA LEU A 217 -9.10 1.86 -1.70
C LEU A 217 -8.25 2.69 -0.71
N SER A 218 -8.83 3.14 0.40
CA SER A 218 -8.09 3.85 1.45
C SER A 218 -7.05 2.95 2.12
N SER A 219 -7.28 1.63 2.22
CA SER A 219 -6.34 0.71 2.90
C SER A 219 -4.94 0.70 2.25
N THR A 220 -4.87 1.08 0.98
CA THR A 220 -3.66 1.04 0.16
C THR A 220 -2.77 2.26 0.36
N ILE A 221 -3.32 3.33 0.95
CA ILE A 221 -2.64 4.59 1.24
C ILE A 221 -1.44 4.35 2.16
N VAL A 222 -1.58 3.50 3.17
CA VAL A 222 -0.50 3.17 4.11
C VAL A 222 0.65 2.42 3.41
N SER A 223 0.33 1.48 2.52
CA SER A 223 1.36 0.76 1.76
C SER A 223 2.10 1.70 0.80
N LEU A 224 1.37 2.58 0.10
CA LEU A 224 1.98 3.59 -0.77
C LEU A 224 2.87 4.57 0.00
N PHE A 225 2.52 4.90 1.24
CA PHE A 225 3.34 5.72 2.13
C PHE A 225 4.69 5.06 2.44
N ILE A 226 4.69 3.76 2.76
CA ILE A 226 5.93 3.02 3.01
C ILE A 226 6.79 3.00 1.75
N ILE A 227 6.18 2.71 0.60
CA ILE A 227 6.88 2.59 -0.68
C ILE A 227 7.48 3.94 -1.12
N ILE A 228 6.74 5.06 -1.01
CA ILE A 228 7.28 6.37 -1.41
C ILE A 228 8.44 6.82 -0.54
N VAL A 229 8.41 6.50 0.76
CA VAL A 229 9.50 6.84 1.69
C VAL A 229 10.77 6.03 1.40
N GLN A 230 10.60 4.78 0.96
CA GLN A 230 11.72 3.91 0.58
C GLN A 230 12.23 4.14 -0.85
N SER A 231 11.47 4.84 -1.70
CA SER A 231 11.83 5.03 -3.10
C SER A 231 12.86 6.14 -3.29
N GLU A 232 14.04 5.76 -3.78
CA GLU A 232 15.11 6.69 -4.16
C GLU A 232 15.10 7.05 -5.66
N LEU A 233 14.36 6.29 -6.46
CA LEU A 233 14.39 6.39 -7.92
C LEU A 233 13.30 7.32 -8.45
N GLU A 234 13.69 8.20 -9.39
CA GLU A 234 12.78 9.21 -9.94
C GLU A 234 11.53 8.61 -10.60
N HIS A 235 11.70 7.56 -11.41
CA HIS A 235 10.59 6.94 -12.14
C HIS A 235 9.58 6.26 -11.21
N GLU A 236 10.07 5.60 -10.15
CA GLU A 236 9.21 5.03 -9.11
C GLU A 236 8.42 6.13 -8.38
N GLN A 237 9.12 7.18 -7.92
CA GLN A 237 8.48 8.32 -7.26
C GLN A 237 7.38 8.93 -8.15
N ILE A 238 7.64 9.13 -9.44
CA ILE A 238 6.64 9.65 -10.39
C ILE A 238 5.41 8.73 -10.45
N SER A 239 5.59 7.42 -10.59
CA SER A 239 4.49 6.47 -10.72
C SER A 239 3.66 6.36 -9.44
N ILE A 240 4.32 6.37 -8.27
CA ILE A 240 3.64 6.38 -6.97
C ILE A 240 2.85 7.68 -6.77
N LEU A 241 3.45 8.84 -7.09
CA LEU A 241 2.79 10.15 -6.96
C LEU A 241 1.56 10.25 -7.87
N LYS A 242 1.65 9.79 -9.12
CA LYS A 242 0.51 9.77 -10.04
C LYS A 242 -0.61 8.88 -9.52
N LEU A 243 -0.28 7.68 -9.01
CA LEU A 243 -1.26 6.76 -8.45
C LEU A 243 -1.94 7.37 -7.22
N LEU A 244 -1.17 7.95 -6.31
CA LEU A 244 -1.69 8.62 -5.12
C LEU A 244 -2.60 9.80 -5.48
N LEU A 245 -2.21 10.62 -6.45
CA LEU A 245 -3.04 11.71 -6.97
C LEU A 245 -4.36 11.20 -7.56
N LEU A 246 -4.33 10.09 -8.31
CA LEU A 246 -5.54 9.47 -8.86
C LEU A 246 -6.49 9.02 -7.74
N ILE A 247 -5.96 8.29 -6.75
CA ILE A 247 -6.71 7.76 -5.60
C ILE A 247 -7.34 8.91 -4.81
N LEU A 248 -6.55 9.91 -4.42
CA LEU A 248 -7.04 11.02 -3.60
C LEU A 248 -8.01 11.92 -4.37
N LYS A 249 -7.72 12.26 -5.63
CA LYS A 249 -8.69 13.02 -6.46
C LYS A 249 -10.00 12.27 -6.58
N TRP A 250 -9.96 10.96 -6.85
CA TRP A 250 -11.19 10.18 -6.96
C TRP A 250 -11.99 10.16 -5.66
N LYS A 251 -11.34 9.94 -4.50
CA LYS A 251 -11.97 10.00 -3.17
C LYS A 251 -12.69 11.34 -2.93
N TYR A 252 -12.00 12.46 -3.18
CA TYR A 252 -12.54 13.79 -2.88
C TYR A 252 -13.43 14.39 -3.98
N ASP A 253 -13.34 13.89 -5.21
CA ASP A 253 -14.28 14.23 -6.30
C ASP A 253 -15.65 13.57 -6.06
N SER A 254 -15.67 12.34 -5.48
CA SER A 254 -16.92 11.63 -5.17
C SER A 254 -17.62 12.15 -3.92
N ASP A 255 -16.86 12.57 -2.90
CA ASP A 255 -17.38 13.00 -1.59
C ASP A 255 -17.55 14.52 -1.50
N ALA A 256 -18.38 15.09 -2.39
CA ALA A 256 -18.75 16.51 -2.36
C ALA A 256 -19.53 16.94 -1.08
N ALA A 257 -19.79 16.01 -0.15
CA ALA A 257 -20.40 16.27 1.15
C ALA A 257 -19.59 15.57 2.25
N ILE A 258 -18.42 16.15 2.59
CA ILE A 258 -17.57 15.71 3.71
C ILE A 258 -18.45 15.52 4.95
N SER A 259 -18.73 14.27 5.31
CA SER A 259 -19.53 13.95 6.48
C SER A 259 -18.65 14.00 7.74
N ARG A 260 -19.22 14.41 8.88
CA ARG A 260 -18.50 14.57 10.16
C ARG A 260 -17.78 13.29 10.65
N THR A 261 -18.14 12.13 10.10
CA THR A 261 -17.57 10.82 10.45
C THR A 261 -16.25 10.54 9.72
N GLU A 262 -15.92 11.29 8.66
CA GLU A 262 -14.73 11.10 7.80
C GLU A 262 -13.46 11.81 8.31
N PHE A 263 -13.54 12.63 9.35
CA PHE A 263 -12.35 13.28 9.93
C PHE A 263 -11.32 12.28 10.48
N SER A 264 -11.72 11.04 10.82
CA SER A 264 -10.78 9.99 11.23
C SER A 264 -9.97 9.44 10.04
N LEU A 265 -10.49 9.54 8.81
CA LEU A 265 -9.82 9.05 7.59
C LEU A 265 -8.73 10.00 7.11
N LEU A 266 -8.89 11.31 7.32
CA LEU A 266 -7.96 12.38 6.90
C LEU A 266 -6.52 12.22 7.43
N PHE A 267 -6.32 11.45 8.50
CA PHE A 267 -5.00 11.29 9.12
C PHE A 267 -4.06 10.40 8.30
N GLU A 268 -4.58 9.44 7.54
CA GLU A 268 -3.74 8.58 6.70
C GLU A 268 -3.09 9.39 5.56
N GLU A 269 -3.82 10.34 4.97
CA GLU A 269 -3.28 11.23 3.95
C GLU A 269 -2.22 12.18 4.50
N THR A 270 -2.35 12.60 5.76
CA THR A 270 -1.35 13.49 6.39
C THR A 270 0.01 12.82 6.61
N LEU A 271 0.08 11.48 6.58
CA LEU A 271 1.36 10.75 6.57
C LEU A 271 2.24 11.17 5.40
N PHE A 272 1.63 11.54 4.26
CA PHE A 272 2.36 11.97 3.07
C PHE A 272 2.90 13.39 3.17
N LEU A 273 2.51 14.20 4.17
CA LEU A 273 2.95 15.60 4.19
C LEU A 273 4.47 15.73 4.19
N LEU A 274 5.16 15.01 5.08
CA LEU A 274 6.60 15.11 5.22
C LEU A 274 7.38 14.48 4.04
N PRO A 275 7.04 13.26 3.55
CA PRO A 275 7.69 12.68 2.37
C PRO A 275 7.47 13.53 1.11
N ILE A 276 6.29 14.13 0.92
CA ILE A 276 6.05 14.94 -0.26
C ILE A 276 6.77 16.29 -0.17
N LEU A 277 6.87 16.88 1.02
CA LEU A 277 7.71 18.07 1.23
C LEU A 277 9.19 17.78 1.00
N SER A 278 9.69 16.58 1.34
CA SER A 278 11.08 16.23 1.05
C SER A 278 11.34 16.19 -0.47
N LEU A 279 10.37 15.72 -1.26
CA LEU A 279 10.44 15.70 -2.72
C LEU A 279 10.48 17.10 -3.36
N MET A 280 10.08 18.16 -2.65
CA MET A 280 10.28 19.54 -3.12
C MET A 280 11.77 19.91 -3.25
N SER A 281 12.65 19.16 -2.59
CA SER A 281 14.11 19.30 -2.73
C SER A 281 14.69 18.47 -3.89
N SER A 282 13.88 17.66 -4.57
CA SER A 282 14.31 16.82 -5.69
C SER A 282 14.86 17.65 -6.85
N PRO A 283 15.93 17.24 -7.55
CA PRO A 283 16.40 17.94 -8.75
C PRO A 283 15.40 17.80 -9.92
N SER A 284 14.50 16.82 -9.88
CA SER A 284 13.57 16.55 -10.98
C SER A 284 12.38 17.52 -11.02
N LYS A 285 12.15 18.10 -12.22
CA LYS A 285 11.01 19.00 -12.46
C LYS A 285 9.67 18.26 -12.43
N SER A 286 9.61 17.02 -12.92
CA SER A 286 8.40 16.20 -12.97
C SER A 286 7.96 15.78 -11.57
N VAL A 287 8.92 15.31 -10.74
CA VAL A 287 8.66 14.96 -9.34
C VAL A 287 8.15 16.18 -8.57
N LYS A 288 8.83 17.33 -8.70
CA LYS A 288 8.40 18.59 -8.07
C LYS A 288 7.00 19.03 -8.50
N GLY A 289 6.66 18.89 -9.79
CA GLY A 289 5.34 19.22 -10.31
C GLY A 289 4.25 18.39 -9.63
N LEU A 290 4.41 17.07 -9.63
CA LEU A 290 3.44 16.15 -8.99
C LEU A 290 3.37 16.33 -7.47
N ALA A 291 4.50 16.56 -6.82
CA ALA A 291 4.55 16.86 -5.39
C ALA A 291 3.79 18.16 -5.07
N THR A 292 3.92 19.19 -5.91
CA THR A 292 3.19 20.46 -5.74
C THR A 292 1.68 20.27 -5.85
N ASP A 293 1.22 19.51 -6.86
CA ASP A 293 -0.21 19.18 -7.04
C ASP A 293 -0.77 18.45 -5.82
N LEU A 294 0.00 17.52 -5.26
CA LEU A 294 -0.39 16.74 -4.10
C LEU A 294 -0.38 17.57 -2.82
N LEU A 295 0.61 18.45 -2.62
CA LEU A 295 0.65 19.40 -1.51
C LEU A 295 -0.53 20.36 -1.55
N HIS A 296 -0.95 20.80 -2.73
CA HIS A 296 -2.13 21.65 -2.87
C HIS A 296 -3.41 20.92 -2.44
N LEU A 297 -3.53 19.63 -2.80
CA LEU A 297 -4.63 18.79 -2.34
C LEU A 297 -4.61 18.61 -0.81
N LEU A 298 -3.45 18.28 -0.25
CA LEU A 298 -3.27 18.15 1.21
C LEU A 298 -3.50 19.47 1.96
N GLU A 299 -3.11 20.62 1.41
CA GLU A 299 -3.36 21.96 1.96
C GLU A 299 -4.87 22.19 2.13
N LYS A 300 -5.66 21.90 1.08
CA LYS A 300 -7.12 22.02 1.12
C LYS A 300 -7.76 21.12 2.19
N LEU A 301 -7.27 19.90 2.32
CA LEU A 301 -7.74 18.92 3.30
C LEU A 301 -7.43 19.36 4.74
N LEU A 302 -6.20 19.78 4.99
CA LEU A 302 -5.76 20.28 6.29
C LEU A 302 -6.48 21.58 6.68
N ALA A 303 -6.68 22.50 5.74
CA ALA A 303 -7.43 23.73 5.97
C ALA A 303 -8.85 23.43 6.48
N ASN A 304 -9.56 22.51 5.82
CA ASN A 304 -10.90 22.10 6.22
C ASN A 304 -10.92 21.47 7.63
N MET A 305 -9.90 20.66 7.95
CA MET A 305 -9.75 20.05 9.27
C MET A 305 -9.54 21.10 10.37
N PHE A 306 -8.76 22.15 10.12
CA PHE A 306 -8.47 23.19 11.12
C PHE A 306 -9.63 24.18 11.34
N VAL A 307 -10.53 24.35 10.36
CA VAL A 307 -11.70 25.25 10.43
C VAL A 307 -12.91 24.60 11.12
N ALA A 308 -12.98 23.26 11.18
CA ALA A 308 -14.11 22.56 11.80
C ALA A 308 -14.22 22.84 13.33
N PRO A 309 -15.43 23.04 13.90
CA PRO A 309 -15.57 23.41 15.31
C PRO A 309 -15.05 22.31 16.24
N LYS A 310 -14.15 22.68 17.16
CA LYS A 310 -13.56 21.81 18.19
C LYS A 310 -14.59 21.25 19.19
N ASP A 311 -15.80 21.81 19.24
CA ASP A 311 -16.76 21.63 20.35
C ASP A 311 -17.58 20.33 20.33
N LYS A 312 -17.33 19.38 19.41
CA LYS A 312 -17.94 18.05 19.44
C LYS A 312 -16.98 16.90 19.14
N LEU A 313 -15.72 16.99 19.58
CA LEU A 313 -14.95 15.78 19.90
C LEU A 313 -15.35 15.30 21.31
N ILE A 314 -16.65 15.15 21.58
CA ILE A 314 -17.11 14.49 22.80
C ILE A 314 -16.83 13.01 22.58
N LEU A 315 -15.92 12.52 23.40
CA LEU A 315 -15.67 11.12 23.71
C LEU A 315 -17.01 10.37 23.82
N GLU A 316 -17.45 9.71 22.74
CA GLU A 316 -18.41 8.62 22.87
C GLU A 316 -17.66 7.47 23.55
N GLU A 317 -17.67 7.48 24.88
CA GLU A 317 -17.38 6.32 25.71
C GLU A 317 -18.33 5.19 25.29
N GLY A 318 -17.89 4.31 24.38
CA GLY A 318 -18.61 3.06 24.18
C GLY A 318 -18.27 2.24 22.95
N VAL A 319 -17.99 2.84 21.79
CA VAL A 319 -17.90 2.04 20.56
C VAL A 319 -16.87 2.63 19.60
N HIS A 320 -15.92 1.78 19.15
CA HIS A 320 -14.82 2.04 18.19
C HIS A 320 -13.44 2.41 18.75
N TYR A 321 -12.91 1.62 19.69
CA TYR A 321 -11.49 1.63 20.09
C TYR A 321 -10.51 1.05 19.03
N LEU A 322 -10.94 0.76 17.80
CA LEU A 322 -10.09 0.17 16.76
C LEU A 322 -9.62 1.16 15.68
N SER A 323 -10.20 2.37 15.66
CA SER A 323 -10.08 3.33 14.54
C SER A 323 -9.78 4.75 15.02
N THR A 324 -9.03 4.89 16.11
CA THR A 324 -8.42 6.19 16.46
C THR A 324 -7.09 6.31 15.71
N PRO A 325 -6.77 7.45 15.08
CA PRO A 325 -5.51 7.66 14.34
C PRO A 325 -4.26 7.29 15.13
N GLY A 326 -4.27 7.56 16.44
CA GLY A 326 -3.20 7.16 17.36
C GLY A 326 -2.98 5.65 17.43
N ILE A 327 -3.99 4.82 17.20
CA ILE A 327 -3.91 3.34 17.22
C ILE A 327 -3.36 2.80 15.90
N ILE A 328 -3.71 3.37 14.75
CA ILE A 328 -3.17 2.99 13.44
C ILE A 328 -1.68 3.36 13.39
N VAL A 329 -1.36 4.60 13.76
CA VAL A 329 0.00 5.08 13.97
C VAL A 329 0.76 4.18 14.95
N PHE A 330 0.16 3.84 16.09
CA PHE A 330 0.78 2.96 17.08
C PHE A 330 1.02 1.54 16.54
N ARG A 331 0.10 0.98 15.76
CA ARG A 331 0.26 -0.34 15.12
C ARG A 331 1.39 -0.33 14.10
N LEU A 332 1.47 0.72 13.27
CA LEU A 332 2.58 0.94 12.34
C LEU A 332 3.91 1.05 13.08
N MET A 333 3.97 1.88 14.13
CA MET A 333 5.15 2.03 14.98
C MET A 333 5.56 0.70 15.63
N ARG A 334 4.59 -0.05 16.16
CA ARG A 334 4.81 -1.36 16.78
C ARG A 334 5.35 -2.38 15.78
N HIS A 335 4.80 -2.41 14.57
CA HIS A 335 5.27 -3.28 13.49
C HIS A 335 6.72 -2.95 13.10
N LEU A 336 7.02 -1.68 12.88
CA LEU A 336 8.37 -1.20 12.57
C LEU A 336 9.36 -1.55 13.69
N TRP A 337 8.94 -1.38 14.95
CA TRP A 337 9.78 -1.71 16.10
C TRP A 337 10.09 -3.20 16.25
N TYR A 338 9.10 -4.07 16.00
CA TYR A 338 9.32 -5.53 16.03
C TYR A 338 10.26 -6.01 14.93
N GLN A 339 10.21 -5.40 13.74
CA GLN A 339 11.16 -5.71 12.66
C GLN A 339 12.60 -5.30 13.00
N LEU A 340 12.79 -4.23 13.77
CA LEU A 340 14.11 -3.67 14.05
C LEU A 340 14.89 -4.42 15.14
N THR A 341 14.26 -5.33 15.92
CA THR A 341 14.89 -6.06 17.04
C THR A 341 15.87 -5.19 17.84
N LEU A 342 15.47 -3.97 18.20
CA LEU A 342 16.34 -3.00 18.86
C LEU A 342 16.90 -3.61 20.17
N PRO A 343 18.20 -3.92 20.26
CA PRO A 343 18.78 -4.53 21.44
C PRO A 343 18.90 -3.45 22.53
N GLY A 344 18.32 -3.70 23.71
CA GLY A 344 18.58 -2.90 24.91
C GLY A 344 17.37 -2.22 25.56
N LEU A 345 16.16 -2.35 25.02
CA LEU A 345 14.94 -1.94 25.73
C LEU A 345 14.19 -3.17 26.24
N ASN A 346 14.02 -3.26 27.57
CA ASN A 346 13.27 -4.33 28.22
C ASN A 346 11.84 -4.38 27.65
N GLN A 347 11.51 -5.48 26.97
CA GLN A 347 10.19 -5.73 26.36
C GLN A 347 9.04 -5.60 27.38
N SER A 348 9.33 -5.75 28.67
CA SER A 348 8.37 -5.67 29.77
C SER A 348 8.05 -4.26 30.25
N GLU A 349 8.89 -3.24 30.01
CA GLU A 349 8.64 -1.86 30.48
C GLU A 349 7.83 -1.02 29.48
N ILE A 350 7.82 -1.41 28.20
CA ILE A 350 7.16 -0.65 27.13
C ILE A 350 5.67 -1.05 26.96
N MET A 351 5.22 -2.11 27.65
CA MET A 351 3.94 -2.78 27.39
C MET A 351 2.75 -2.24 28.21
N TYR A 352 2.49 -0.94 28.13
CA TYR A 352 1.16 -0.40 28.39
C TYR A 352 0.71 0.45 27.20
N ASP A 353 -0.54 0.29 26.78
CA ASP A 353 -1.26 0.87 25.62
C ASP A 353 -1.32 2.43 25.58
N ARG A 354 -0.27 3.14 26.00
CA ARG A 354 -0.23 4.60 26.02
C ARG A 354 0.73 5.12 24.94
N PRO A 355 0.24 5.78 23.88
CA PRO A 355 1.08 6.41 22.85
C PRO A 355 2.17 7.35 23.41
N ALA A 356 1.92 8.00 24.55
CA ALA A 356 2.87 8.91 25.19
C ALA A 356 4.16 8.23 25.68
N SER A 357 4.09 6.98 26.15
CA SER A 357 5.28 6.26 26.62
C SER A 357 6.23 6.01 25.45
N TRP A 358 5.72 5.54 24.32
CA TRP A 358 6.52 5.26 23.12
C TRP A 358 7.23 6.48 22.55
N VAL A 359 6.53 7.61 22.43
CA VAL A 359 7.13 8.85 21.92
C VAL A 359 8.32 9.28 22.79
N SER A 360 8.23 9.09 24.12
CA SER A 360 9.33 9.37 25.04
C SER A 360 10.50 8.36 24.93
N HIS A 361 10.21 7.08 24.69
CA HIS A 361 11.26 6.07 24.46
C HIS A 361 12.00 6.30 23.13
N LEU A 362 11.27 6.66 22.07
CA LEU A 362 11.85 7.02 20.79
C LEU A 362 12.78 8.23 20.93
N ARG A 363 12.34 9.26 21.69
CA ARG A 363 13.18 10.42 22.02
C ARG A 363 14.47 9.99 22.71
N GLY A 364 14.37 9.19 23.77
CA GLY A 364 15.52 8.69 24.53
C GLY A 364 16.48 7.88 23.66
N PHE A 365 15.95 7.06 22.76
CA PHE A 365 16.73 6.30 21.80
C PHE A 365 17.45 7.18 20.77
N CYS A 366 16.78 8.19 20.19
CA CYS A 366 17.44 9.13 19.28
C CYS A 366 18.55 9.93 19.97
N LEU A 367 18.33 10.38 21.21
CA LEU A 367 19.33 11.08 21.99
C LEU A 367 20.52 10.19 22.35
N SER A 368 20.30 8.91 22.66
CA SER A 368 21.40 7.98 22.94
C SER A 368 22.32 7.78 21.72
N ILE A 369 21.77 7.73 20.51
CA ILE A 369 22.56 7.71 19.26
C ILE A 369 23.36 9.01 19.11
N VAL A 370 22.74 10.16 19.38
CA VAL A 370 23.42 11.46 19.31
C VAL A 370 24.58 11.53 20.29
N ASP A 371 24.40 11.06 21.52
CA ASP A 371 25.45 11.06 22.54
C ASP A 371 26.57 10.05 22.21
N GLN A 372 26.23 8.89 21.66
CA GLN A 372 27.21 7.94 21.13
C GLN A 372 28.07 8.56 20.02
N ARG A 373 27.46 9.27 19.07
CA ARG A 373 28.19 9.98 18.02
C ARG A 373 29.10 11.09 18.55
N LYS A 374 28.64 11.87 19.54
CA LYS A 374 29.46 12.91 20.20
C LYS A 374 30.67 12.32 20.94
N SER A 375 30.50 11.12 21.51
CA SER A 375 31.55 10.40 22.24
C SER A 375 32.43 9.51 21.35
N SER A 376 32.25 9.55 20.02
CA SER A 376 32.97 8.73 19.03
C SER A 376 32.86 7.22 19.26
N LEU A 377 31.77 6.77 19.90
CA LEU A 377 31.48 5.35 20.09
C LEU A 377 30.95 4.72 18.79
N PRO A 378 31.34 3.46 18.47
CA PRO A 378 30.81 2.77 17.30
C PRO A 378 29.32 2.48 17.47
N LEU A 379 28.57 2.68 16.38
CA LEU A 379 27.16 2.32 16.33
C LEU A 379 27.00 0.81 16.09
N SER A 380 25.97 0.24 16.68
CA SER A 380 25.54 -1.13 16.35
C SER A 380 24.92 -1.19 14.96
N HIS A 381 24.98 -2.37 14.32
CA HIS A 381 24.38 -2.59 13.00
C HIS A 381 22.89 -2.22 12.93
N SER A 382 22.12 -2.49 14.00
CA SER A 382 20.70 -2.13 14.06
C SER A 382 20.47 -0.61 14.11
N GLN A 383 21.36 0.14 14.77
CA GLN A 383 21.30 1.60 14.78
C GLN A 383 21.67 2.19 13.41
N GLU A 384 22.60 1.58 12.67
CA GLU A 384 22.94 2.01 11.31
C GLU A 384 21.79 1.78 10.33
N VAL A 385 21.12 0.62 10.39
CA VAL A 385 19.91 0.33 9.61
C VAL A 385 18.79 1.32 9.95
N PHE A 386 18.58 1.56 11.26
CA PHE A 386 17.61 2.55 11.73
C PHE A 386 17.87 3.95 11.16
N LEU A 387 19.12 4.40 11.10
CA LEU A 387 19.49 5.73 10.61
C LEU A 387 19.28 5.92 9.11
N ASN A 388 19.31 4.84 8.34
CA ASN A 388 19.16 4.92 6.88
C ASN A 388 17.69 4.85 6.44
N GLU A 389 16.88 4.00 7.07
CA GLU A 389 15.55 3.66 6.52
C GLU A 389 14.37 4.29 7.28
N MET A 390 14.55 4.60 8.55
CA MET A 390 13.45 4.90 9.48
C MET A 390 13.22 6.37 9.84
N PRO A 391 14.19 7.32 9.76
CA PRO A 391 13.97 8.66 10.28
C PRO A 391 12.80 9.37 9.58
N LEU A 392 12.70 9.26 8.26
CA LEU A 392 11.61 9.88 7.50
C LEU A 392 10.24 9.23 7.80
N LEU A 393 10.18 7.91 7.96
CA LEU A 393 8.95 7.20 8.37
C LEU A 393 8.47 7.66 9.75
N LEU A 394 9.38 7.67 10.72
CA LEU A 394 9.09 8.05 12.11
C LEU A 394 8.71 9.52 12.22
N SER A 395 9.42 10.41 11.53
CA SER A 395 9.08 11.84 11.51
C SER A 395 7.74 12.11 10.85
N SER A 396 7.37 11.38 9.80
CA SER A 396 6.05 11.50 9.17
C SER A 396 4.94 11.12 10.14
N VAL A 397 5.14 10.03 10.88
CA VAL A 397 4.18 9.56 11.88
C VAL A 397 4.08 10.51 13.08
N LEU A 398 5.20 11.02 13.58
CA LEU A 398 5.21 12.03 14.64
C LEU A 398 4.56 13.35 14.20
N ASN A 399 4.69 13.71 12.92
CA ASN A 399 4.03 14.88 12.35
C ASN A 399 2.50 14.74 12.35
N VAL A 400 1.97 13.54 12.08
CA VAL A 400 0.54 13.25 12.24
C VAL A 400 0.12 13.34 13.71
N LEU A 401 0.92 12.82 14.64
CA LEU A 401 0.65 12.92 16.08
C LEU A 401 0.66 14.37 16.58
N ASN A 402 1.48 15.25 15.99
CA ASN A 402 1.52 16.68 16.31
C ASN A 402 0.21 17.42 16.00
N GLN A 403 -0.59 16.89 15.07
CA GLN A 403 -1.91 17.43 14.75
C GLN A 403 -2.95 17.08 15.81
N THR A 404 -2.71 16.03 16.62
CA THR A 404 -3.59 15.64 17.74
C THR A 404 -3.29 16.45 19.00
N VAL A 405 -4.33 17.00 19.64
CA VAL A 405 -4.21 17.87 20.83
C VAL A 405 -3.48 17.16 21.99
N LEU A 406 -3.61 15.84 22.10
CA LEU A 406 -3.16 15.06 23.26
C LEU A 406 -1.64 14.78 23.30
N LEU A 407 -0.98 14.65 22.14
CA LEU A 407 0.43 14.21 22.05
C LEU A 407 1.40 15.28 21.52
N LYS A 408 0.90 16.49 21.30
CA LYS A 408 1.58 17.59 20.60
C LYS A 408 2.98 17.94 21.12
N ALA A 409 3.16 18.08 22.43
CA ALA A 409 4.46 18.46 22.99
C ALA A 409 5.49 17.33 22.88
N ALA A 410 5.08 16.10 23.19
CA ALA A 410 5.94 14.93 23.10
C ALA A 410 6.36 14.67 21.64
N SER A 411 5.46 14.86 20.67
CA SER A 411 5.80 14.68 19.25
C SER A 411 6.83 15.70 18.74
N VAL A 412 6.73 16.96 19.17
CA VAL A 412 7.67 18.03 18.78
C VAL A 412 9.06 17.78 19.37
N ASP A 413 9.13 17.35 20.64
CA ASP A 413 10.39 16.98 21.30
C ASP A 413 11.08 15.81 20.59
N SER A 414 10.31 14.79 20.19
CA SER A 414 10.84 13.63 19.47
C SER A 414 11.24 13.98 18.04
N LEU A 415 10.47 14.82 17.33
CA LEU A 415 10.87 15.35 16.03
C LEU A 415 12.17 16.14 16.10
N SER A 416 12.32 16.99 17.12
CA SER A 416 13.54 17.75 17.38
C SER A 416 14.73 16.82 17.64
N SER A 417 14.52 15.75 18.40
CA SER A 417 15.57 14.76 18.69
C SER A 417 15.97 13.97 17.45
N ILE A 418 15.01 13.61 16.59
CA ILE A 418 15.29 12.97 15.29
C ILE A 418 16.01 13.94 14.35
N ALA A 419 15.65 15.23 14.34
CA ALA A 419 16.31 16.24 13.52
C ALA A 419 17.79 16.42 13.90
N ILE A 420 18.11 16.38 15.20
CA ILE A 420 19.50 16.42 15.67
C ILE A 420 20.24 15.13 15.26
N MET A 421 19.55 13.98 15.33
CA MET A 421 20.12 12.68 15.00
C MET A 421 20.39 12.50 13.50
N ASP A 422 19.48 12.91 12.62
CA ASP A 422 19.63 12.78 11.16
C ASP A 422 19.56 14.16 10.47
N PRO A 423 20.70 14.73 10.04
CA PRO A 423 20.73 16.03 9.36
C PRO A 423 19.98 16.04 8.02
N LYS A 424 19.74 14.88 7.38
CA LYS A 424 19.01 14.80 6.11
C LYS A 424 17.57 15.31 6.24
N LEU A 425 17.00 15.22 7.43
CA LEU A 425 15.65 15.70 7.74
C LEU A 425 15.56 17.22 7.97
N GLY A 426 16.70 17.92 8.01
CA GLY A 426 16.74 19.37 8.25
C GLY A 426 15.86 20.16 7.28
N VAL A 427 16.05 19.96 5.98
CA VAL A 427 15.28 20.66 4.94
C VAL A 427 13.79 20.24 4.92
N PRO A 428 13.44 18.94 4.93
CA PRO A 428 12.04 18.51 5.02
C PRO A 428 11.28 19.09 6.22
N LEU A 429 11.90 19.15 7.40
CA LEU A 429 11.28 19.71 8.59
C LEU A 429 11.15 21.23 8.50
N LEU A 430 12.15 21.94 7.95
CA LEU A 430 12.05 23.38 7.69
C LEU A 430 10.89 23.70 6.73
N LEU A 431 10.76 22.93 5.65
CA LEU A 431 9.64 23.06 4.70
C LEU A 431 8.29 22.76 5.37
N THR A 432 8.25 21.82 6.32
CA THR A 432 7.06 21.52 7.12
C THR A 432 6.66 22.71 8.00
N ILE A 433 7.63 23.36 8.66
CA ILE A 433 7.41 24.58 9.43
C ILE A 433 6.81 25.68 8.54
N MET A 434 7.40 25.90 7.36
CA MET A 434 6.92 26.90 6.40
C MET A 434 5.51 26.60 5.89
N PHE A 435 5.23 25.33 5.59
CA PHE A 435 3.94 24.87 5.07
C PHE A 435 2.81 25.12 6.08
N TYR A 436 2.98 24.69 7.34
CA TYR A 436 1.99 24.97 8.39
C TYR A 436 1.84 26.47 8.67
N SER A 437 2.94 27.22 8.66
CA SER A 437 2.90 28.68 8.84
C SER A 437 2.06 29.36 7.76
N ASN A 438 2.16 28.89 6.51
CA ASN A 438 1.34 29.38 5.40
C ASN A 438 -0.14 29.03 5.57
N ILE A 439 -0.47 27.79 5.98
CA ILE A 439 -1.85 27.36 6.24
C ILE A 439 -2.50 28.21 7.33
N PHE A 440 -1.84 28.39 8.47
CA PHE A 440 -2.41 29.14 9.59
C PHE A 440 -2.59 30.63 9.26
N ARG A 441 -1.66 31.20 8.48
CA ARG A 441 -1.77 32.59 8.03
C ARG A 441 -2.94 32.81 7.05
N ARG A 442 -3.19 31.87 6.13
CA ARG A 442 -4.21 32.03 5.09
C ARG A 442 -5.65 31.83 5.58
N ASN A 443 -5.83 30.93 6.53
CA ASN A 443 -7.17 30.48 6.94
C ASN A 443 -7.71 31.18 8.20
N ASP A 444 -7.03 32.22 8.69
CA ASP A 444 -7.36 32.97 9.92
C ASP A 444 -7.70 32.06 11.12
N VAL A 445 -7.07 30.89 11.15
CA VAL A 445 -7.29 29.90 12.20
C VAL A 445 -6.46 30.33 13.39
N ASN A 446 -7.14 30.63 14.50
CA ASN A 446 -6.53 31.03 15.77
C ASN A 446 -5.79 29.84 16.42
N CYS A 447 -4.64 29.48 15.85
CA CYS A 447 -3.79 28.34 16.21
C CYS A 447 -2.36 28.80 16.58
N HIS A 448 -2.24 29.95 17.27
CA HIS A 448 -0.95 30.48 17.72
C HIS A 448 -0.13 29.46 18.53
N ASP A 449 -0.77 28.68 19.40
CA ASP A 449 -0.14 27.59 20.16
C ASP A 449 0.38 26.43 19.28
N MET A 450 -0.08 26.29 18.04
CA MET A 450 0.41 25.28 17.09
C MET A 450 1.60 25.80 16.31
N LEU A 451 1.52 27.06 15.87
CA LEU A 451 2.60 27.74 15.20
C LEU A 451 3.85 27.88 16.10
N LEU A 452 3.68 28.30 17.36
CA LEU A 452 4.79 28.41 18.31
C LEU A 452 5.50 27.06 18.54
N LYS A 453 4.73 25.99 18.75
CA LYS A 453 5.29 24.64 18.94
C LYS A 453 6.00 24.10 17.70
N VAL A 454 5.52 24.44 16.51
CA VAL A 454 6.20 24.08 15.27
C VAL A 454 7.53 24.85 15.14
N PHE A 455 7.58 26.11 15.60
CA PHE A 455 8.81 26.90 15.65
C PHE A 455 9.81 26.45 16.73
N GLU A 456 9.38 25.77 17.79
CA GLU A 456 10.28 25.17 18.79
C GLU A 456 11.26 24.16 18.18
N MET A 457 10.98 23.64 16.96
CA MET A 457 11.91 22.78 16.24
C MET A 457 13.10 23.54 15.61
N LEU A 458 13.01 24.87 15.38
CA LEU A 458 14.04 25.63 14.67
C LEU A 458 15.45 25.55 15.29
N PRO A 459 15.63 25.64 16.63
CA PRO A 459 16.95 25.47 17.24
C PRO A 459 17.55 24.09 16.97
N SER A 460 16.73 23.03 16.94
CA SER A 460 17.17 21.67 16.62
C SER A 460 17.61 21.52 15.17
N LEU A 461 16.98 22.26 14.24
CA LEU A 461 17.43 22.30 12.84
C LEU A 461 18.76 23.06 12.72
N ALA A 462 18.89 24.18 13.45
CA ALA A 462 20.08 25.02 13.47
C ALA A 462 21.29 24.39 14.21
N SER A 463 21.13 23.23 14.87
CA SER A 463 22.27 22.50 15.45
C SER A 463 23.23 21.96 14.39
N HIS A 464 22.74 21.78 13.16
CA HIS A 464 23.55 21.42 12.00
C HIS A 464 24.00 22.68 11.27
N SER A 465 25.31 22.88 11.14
CA SER A 465 25.88 24.10 10.56
C SER A 465 25.36 24.41 9.15
N ALA A 466 25.07 23.38 8.34
CA ALA A 466 24.51 23.52 6.99
C ALA A 466 23.09 24.11 6.97
N MET A 467 22.32 23.97 8.04
CA MET A 467 20.94 24.47 8.12
C MET A 467 20.86 25.92 8.59
N ILE A 468 21.89 26.44 9.28
CA ILE A 468 21.89 27.80 9.85
C ILE A 468 21.54 28.86 8.79
N PRO A 469 22.17 28.89 7.59
CA PRO A 469 21.85 29.90 6.60
C PRO A 469 20.39 29.84 6.14
N LEU A 470 19.86 28.63 5.93
CA LEU A 470 18.48 28.42 5.49
C LEU A 470 17.47 28.85 6.56
N VAL A 471 17.73 28.50 7.82
CA VAL A 471 16.89 28.89 8.96
C VAL A 471 16.86 30.41 9.11
N VAL A 472 18.03 31.07 9.08
CA VAL A 472 18.14 32.53 9.19
C VAL A 472 17.44 33.21 8.01
N GLN A 473 17.68 32.78 6.78
CA GLN A 473 17.03 33.33 5.59
C GLN A 473 15.50 33.17 5.62
N THR A 474 14.99 32.09 6.23
CA THR A 474 13.55 31.83 6.34
C THR A 474 12.90 32.72 7.39
N ILE A 475 13.53 32.89 8.56
CA ILE A 475 12.94 33.62 9.70
C ILE A 475 13.13 35.13 9.57
N LEU A 476 14.26 35.59 9.04
CA LEU A 476 14.60 37.02 8.99
C LEU A 476 13.51 37.88 8.32
N PRO A 477 12.93 37.49 7.16
CA PRO A 477 11.81 38.22 6.55
C PRO A 477 10.51 38.15 7.35
N MET A 478 10.34 37.15 8.21
CA MET A 478 9.16 37.01 9.08
C MET A 478 9.24 37.94 10.29
N LEU A 479 10.44 38.18 10.82
CA LEU A 479 10.68 39.12 11.92
C LEU A 479 10.66 40.58 11.47
N ASN A 480 11.13 40.85 10.24
CA ASN A 480 11.23 42.22 9.70
C ASN A 480 9.92 42.75 9.09
N LYS A 481 8.83 41.96 9.10
CA LYS A 481 7.56 42.36 8.45
C LYS A 481 6.77 43.43 9.21
N ASP A 482 7.13 43.71 10.45
CA ASP A 482 6.54 44.73 11.33
C ASP A 482 7.57 45.80 11.77
N ALA A 483 8.67 45.97 11.03
CA ALA A 483 9.72 46.98 11.29
C ALA A 483 9.66 48.17 10.33
#